data_AF-F7XA84-F1
#
_entry.id   AF-F7XA84-F1
#
_cell.length_a   1.000
_cell.length_b   1.000
_cell.length_c   1.000
_cell.angle_alpha   90.00
_cell.angle_beta   90.00
_cell.angle_gamma   90.00
#
_symmetry.space_group_name_H-M   'P 1'
#
loop_
_entity.id
_entity.type
_entity.pdbx_description
1 polymer ?
#
loop_
_entity_poly.entity_id
_entity_poly.type
_entity_poly.pdbx_seq_one_letter_code
_entity_poly.pdbx_strand_id
1 'polypeptide(L)' 'MAAGIFLLGILQIVGGVLVAFAAKSAMNEIVGAISFGLGVVGAALGINIAKIDDYVKPS' A
#
# COMPACT_ATOMS: atom_id res chain seq x y z
N MET A 1 9.05 6.85 10.03
CA MET A 1 7.57 6.76 9.89
C MET A 1 7.16 6.57 8.42
N ALA A 2 7.48 7.50 7.52
CA ALA A 2 7.13 7.43 6.09
C ALA A 2 7.59 6.13 5.39
N ALA A 3 8.85 5.72 5.60
CA ALA A 3 9.39 4.48 5.04
C ALA A 3 8.61 3.23 5.51
N GLY A 4 8.13 3.22 6.75
CA GLY A 4 7.31 2.13 7.29
C GLY A 4 5.96 2.04 6.60
N ILE A 5 5.29 3.19 6.40
CA ILE A 5 4.00 3.27 5.67
C ILE A 5 4.17 2.80 4.22
N PHE A 6 5.26 3.23 3.57
CA PHE A 6 5.57 2.79 2.21
C PHE A 6 5.75 1.27 2.13
N LEU A 7 6.61 0.70 2.99
CA LEU A 7 6.86 -0.75 3.02
C LEU A 7 5.60 -1.57 3.32
N LEU A 8 4.78 -1.13 4.27
CA LEU A 8 3.50 -1.77 4.57
C LEU A 8 2.53 -1.69 3.37
N GLY A 9 2.49 -0.55 2.67
CA GLY A 9 1.74 -0.41 1.42
C GLY A 9 2.19 -1.40 0.34
N ILE A 10 3.50 -1.55 0.12
CA ILE A 10 4.05 -2.54 -0.82
C ILE A 10 3.70 -3.97 -0.40
N LEU A 11 3.86 -4.32 0.87
CA LEU A 11 3.49 -5.65 1.37
C LEU A 11 2.00 -5.93 1.18
N GLN A 12 1.14 -4.93 1.37
CA GLN A 12 -0.29 -5.06 1.17
C GLN A 12 -0.67 -5.21 -0.32
N ILE A 13 0.04 -4.52 -1.23
CA ILE A 13 -0.06 -4.75 -2.67
C ILE A 13 0.25 -6.21 -3.00
N VAL A 14 1.39 -6.71 -2.54
CA VAL A 14 1.82 -8.09 -2.80
C VAL A 14 0.81 -9.08 -2.21
N GLY A 15 0.36 -8.87 -0.97
CA GLY A 15 -0.65 -9.70 -0.32
C GLY A 15 -1.99 -9.68 -1.06
N GLY A 16 -2.45 -8.51 -1.50
CA GLY A 16 -3.69 -8.37 -2.29
C GLY A 16 -3.64 -9.12 -3.61
N VAL A 17 -2.51 -9.03 -4.31
CA VAL A 17 -2.26 -9.78 -5.56
C VAL A 17 -2.28 -11.29 -5.30
N LEU A 18 -1.54 -11.76 -4.29
CA LEU A 18 -1.51 -13.19 -3.94
C LEU A 18 -2.89 -13.73 -3.55
N VAL A 19 -3.67 -12.96 -2.79
CA VAL A 19 -5.04 -13.34 -2.39
C VAL A 19 -5.98 -13.37 -3.59
N ALA A 20 -5.86 -12.42 -4.53
CA ALA A 20 -6.65 -12.41 -5.75
C ALA A 20 -6.33 -13.63 -6.64
N PHE A 21 -5.06 -13.98 -6.81
CA PHE A 21 -4.65 -15.16 -7.59
C PHE A 21 -5.02 -16.50 -6.92
N ALA A 22 -5.03 -16.56 -5.58
CA ALA A 22 -5.41 -17.75 -4.84
C ALA A 22 -6.91 -17.83 -4.53
N ALA A 23 -7.71 -16.90 -5.05
CA ALA A 23 -9.14 -16.79 -4.73
C ALA A 23 -9.91 -18.03 -5.20
N LYS A 24 -10.60 -18.68 -4.25
CA LYS A 24 -11.55 -19.77 -4.53
C LYS A 24 -12.99 -19.30 -4.64
N SER A 25 -13.25 -18.03 -4.34
CA SER A 25 -14.57 -17.40 -4.42
C SER A 25 -14.45 -15.95 -4.86
N ALA A 26 -15.51 -15.42 -5.47
CA ALA A 26 -15.58 -14.02 -5.90
C ALA A 26 -15.35 -13.04 -4.73
N MET A 27 -15.75 -13.42 -3.50
CA MET A 27 -15.50 -12.59 -2.32
C MET A 27 -14.00 -12.42 -2.06
N ASN A 28 -13.20 -13.48 -2.18
CA ASN A 28 -11.75 -13.41 -1.99
C ASN A 28 -11.07 -12.58 -3.09
N GLU A 29 -11.62 -12.62 -4.30
CA GLU A 29 -11.14 -11.84 -5.43
C GLU A 29 -11.36 -10.34 -5.18
N ILE A 30 -12.55 -9.96 -4.69
CA ILE A 30 -12.87 -8.58 -4.28
C ILE A 30 -11.97 -8.13 -3.12
N VAL A 31 -11.78 -8.96 -2.09
CA VAL A 31 -10.89 -8.64 -0.97
C VAL A 31 -9.45 -8.44 -1.44
N GLY A 32 -8.97 -9.29 -2.35
CA GLY A 32 -7.64 -9.15 -2.96
C GLY A 32 -7.49 -7.84 -3.73
N ALA A 33 -8.48 -7.49 -4.57
CA ALA A 33 -8.50 -6.24 -5.32
C ALA A 33 -8.56 -4.98 -4.43
N ILE A 34 -9.41 -5.00 -3.39
CA ILE A 34 -9.49 -3.90 -2.42
C ILE A 34 -8.18 -3.77 -1.66
N SER A 35 -7.61 -4.88 -1.19
CA SER A 35 -6.33 -4.89 -0.49
C SER A 35 -5.22 -4.31 -1.37
N PHE A 36 -5.16 -4.71 -2.65
CA PHE A 36 -4.23 -4.13 -3.62
C PHE A 36 -4.42 -2.62 -3.75
N GLY A 37 -5.65 -2.15 -3.97
CA GLY A 37 -5.95 -0.72 -4.10
C GLY A 37 -5.56 0.09 -2.86
N LEU A 38 -5.86 -0.42 -1.66
CA LEU A 38 -5.46 0.21 -0.40
C LEU A 38 -3.94 0.21 -0.20
N GLY A 39 -3.24 -0.84 -0.64
CA GLY A 39 -1.78 -0.89 -0.63
C GLY A 39 -1.13 0.18 -1.52
N VAL A 40 -1.70 0.43 -2.71
CA VAL A 40 -1.25 1.52 -3.60
C VAL A 40 -1.44 2.88 -2.93
N VAL A 41 -2.58 3.13 -2.30
CA VAL A 41 -2.83 4.36 -1.54
C VAL A 41 -1.82 4.51 -0.39
N GLY A 42 -1.56 3.43 0.35
CA GLY A 42 -0.57 3.41 1.43
C GLY A 42 0.85 3.74 0.94
N ALA A 43 1.29 3.12 -0.16
CA ALA A 43 2.59 3.40 -0.75
C ALA A 43 2.70 4.87 -1.21
N ALA A 44 1.68 5.40 -1.87
CA ALA A 44 1.63 6.79 -2.31
C ALA A 44 1.67 7.77 -1.11
N LEU A 45 0.94 7.47 -0.03
CA LEU A 45 0.97 8.26 1.21
C LEU A 45 2.37 8.25 1.84
N GLY A 46 3.04 7.11 1.89
CA GLY A 46 4.41 7.01 2.38
C GLY A 46 5.38 7.94 1.63
N ILE A 47 5.27 7.98 0.29
CA ILE A 47 6.07 8.88 -0.56
C ILE A 47 5.72 10.35 -0.29
N ASN A 48 4.43 10.70 -0.22
CA ASN A 48 4.00 12.07 0.02
C ASN A 48 4.46 12.58 1.38
N ILE A 49 4.38 11.76 2.43
CA ILE A 49 4.87 12.13 3.77
C ILE A 49 6.39 12.37 3.73
N ALA A 50 7.17 11.51 3.05
CA ALA A 50 8.61 11.71 2.92
C ALA A 50 8.95 13.02 2.22
N LYS A 51 8.25 13.33 1.11
CA LYS A 51 8.42 14.61 0.40
C LYS A 51 8.06 15.80 1.28
N ILE A 52 6.94 15.74 2.00
CA ILE A 52 6.53 16.81 2.91
C ILE A 52 7.60 17.02 3.97
N ASP A 53 8.08 15.96 4.62
CA ASP A 53 9.14 16.02 5.64
C ASP A 53 10.40 16.73 5.11
N ASP A 54 10.81 16.43 3.87
CA ASP A 54 11.95 17.10 3.24
C ASP A 54 11.68 18.59 2.93
N TYR A 55 10.44 18.97 2.62
CA TYR A 55 10.06 20.38 2.42
C TYR A 55 10.00 21.19 3.73
N VAL A 56 9.70 20.56 4.88
CA VAL A 56 9.56 21.29 6.17
C VAL A 56 10.84 21.29 7.00
N LYS A 57 11.87 20.52 6.62
CA LYS A 57 13.16 20.53 7.33
C LYS A 57 13.81 21.92 7.22
N PRO A 58 14.07 22.60 8.35
CA PRO A 58 14.80 23.86 8.33
C PRO A 58 16.24 23.62 7.86
N SER A 59 16.68 24.45 6.91
CA SER A 59 18.04 24.47 6.34
C SER A 59 19.12 24.68 7.37
#